data_AF-A0A0R3W4J3-F1
#
_entry.id   AF-A0A0R3W4J3-F1
#
_cell.length_a   1.000
_cell.length_b   1.000
_cell.length_c   1.000
_cell.angle_alpha   90.00
_cell.angle_beta   90.00
_cell.angle_gamma   90.00
#
_symmetry.space_group_name_H-M   'P 1'
#
loop_
_entity.id
_entity.type
_entity.pdbx_description
1 polymer ?
#
loop_
_entity_poly.entity_id
_entity_poly.type
_entity_poly.pdbx_seq_one_letter_code
_entity_poly.pdbx_strand_id
1 'polypeptide(L)'
;MSGRCAILLIRRGFAEKRAVKGVAAVSKTREIDVETDAKILVNFCCINYRIDDQPIPLKPDSEYPDWLWSIRVSRRPPRLGDIDPDSYYYWRRIRRLHNRHLNNLAAADGWHRREHRDTRSHSDRAYGDLAHALNKWLQQYENRRFLGAST
;
A
#
# COMPACT_ATOMS: atom_id res chain seq x y z
N MET A 1 -48.69 11.98 -18.00
CA MET A 1 -48.23 10.57 -17.95
C MET A 1 -46.83 10.55 -17.36
N SER A 2 -46.68 9.97 -16.17
CA SER A 2 -45.47 10.04 -15.34
C SER A 2 -44.36 9.16 -15.90
N GLY A 3 -43.38 9.76 -16.57
CA GLY A 3 -42.19 9.07 -17.06
C GLY A 3 -41.12 9.04 -15.98
N ARG A 4 -40.93 7.87 -15.34
CA ARG A 4 -39.83 7.63 -14.41
C ARG A 4 -38.50 7.74 -15.16
N CYS A 5 -37.78 8.83 -14.98
CA CYS A 5 -36.40 8.96 -15.44
C CYS A 5 -35.54 8.05 -14.58
N ALA A 6 -35.17 6.88 -15.11
CA ALA A 6 -34.31 5.94 -14.43
C ALA A 6 -32.92 6.57 -14.28
N ILE A 7 -32.58 7.00 -13.07
CA ILE A 7 -31.21 7.34 -12.70
C ILE A 7 -30.41 6.05 -12.84
N LEU A 8 -29.73 5.86 -13.98
CA LEU A 8 -28.70 4.85 -14.14
C LEU A 8 -27.56 5.26 -13.22
N LEU A 9 -27.63 4.81 -11.96
CA LEU A 9 -26.47 4.70 -11.10
C LEU A 9 -25.49 3.78 -11.84
N ILE A 10 -24.55 4.37 -12.57
CA ILE A 10 -23.35 3.68 -13.03
C ILE A 10 -22.56 3.38 -11.75
N ARG A 11 -23.00 2.36 -11.01
CA ARG A 11 -22.16 1.69 -10.05
C ARG A 11 -20.96 1.22 -10.85
N ARG A 12 -19.80 1.83 -10.63
CA ARG A 12 -18.53 1.20 -10.95
C ARG A 12 -18.52 -0.11 -10.16
N GLY A 13 -19.02 -1.17 -10.79
CA GLY A 13 -18.84 -2.52 -10.33
C GLY A 13 -17.36 -2.80 -10.45
N PHE A 14 -16.59 -2.41 -9.43
CA PHE A 14 -15.38 -3.16 -9.16
C PHE A 14 -15.82 -4.61 -9.12
N ALA A 15 -15.22 -5.44 -9.98
CA ALA A 15 -15.49 -6.87 -9.97
C ALA A 15 -15.46 -7.31 -8.51
N GLU A 16 -16.61 -7.73 -7.97
CA GLU A 16 -16.60 -8.43 -6.70
C GLU A 16 -15.58 -9.54 -6.88
N LYS A 17 -14.57 -9.56 -6.01
CA LYS A 17 -13.66 -10.71 -5.97
C LYS A 17 -14.60 -11.89 -5.77
N ARG A 18 -14.86 -12.64 -6.84
CA ARG A 18 -15.56 -13.90 -6.73
C ARG A 18 -14.74 -14.64 -5.70
N ALA A 19 -15.33 -14.87 -4.53
CA ALA A 19 -14.78 -15.78 -3.56
C ALA A 19 -14.84 -17.12 -4.27
N VAL A 20 -13.80 -17.42 -5.04
CA VAL A 20 -13.55 -18.75 -5.53
C VAL A 20 -13.47 -19.54 -4.25
N LYS A 21 -14.54 -20.28 -3.95
CA LYS A 21 -14.53 -21.42 -3.02
C LYS A 21 -13.64 -22.50 -3.66
N GLY A 22 -12.41 -22.13 -3.96
CA GLY A 22 -11.32 -23.05 -3.96
C GLY A 22 -11.05 -23.25 -2.49
N VAL A 23 -11.10 -24.49 -2.06
CA VAL A 23 -10.20 -24.95 -1.02
C VAL A 23 -8.81 -24.58 -1.57
N ALA A 24 -8.38 -23.34 -1.36
CA ALA A 24 -6.98 -23.02 -1.30
C ALA A 24 -6.55 -23.88 -0.14
N ALA A 25 -6.13 -25.10 -0.47
CA ALA A 25 -5.42 -25.96 0.44
C ALA A 25 -4.42 -25.00 1.07
N VAL A 26 -4.67 -24.70 2.35
CA VAL A 26 -3.69 -24.04 3.19
C VAL A 26 -2.61 -25.09 3.25
N SER A 27 -1.79 -25.12 2.20
CA SER A 27 -0.55 -25.84 2.15
C SER A 27 0.16 -25.26 3.35
N LYS A 28 0.18 -26.05 4.43
CA LYS A 28 0.77 -25.63 5.69
C LYS A 28 2.15 -25.13 5.33
N THR A 29 2.44 -23.87 5.65
CA THR A 29 3.77 -23.31 5.44
C THR A 29 4.73 -24.28 6.08
N ARG A 30 5.73 -24.74 5.32
CA ARG A 30 6.70 -25.72 5.82
C ARG A 30 7.49 -25.03 6.93
N GLU A 31 7.25 -25.44 8.17
CA GLU A 31 8.06 -25.07 9.31
C GLU A 31 9.32 -25.94 9.22
N ILE A 32 10.47 -25.29 9.05
CA ILE A 32 11.77 -25.96 9.06
C ILE A 32 12.22 -25.94 10.52
N ASP A 33 12.51 -27.12 11.07
CA ASP A 33 13.01 -27.24 12.43
C ASP A 33 14.34 -26.48 12.58
N VAL A 34 14.47 -25.73 13.67
CA VAL A 34 15.66 -24.92 13.94
C VAL A 34 16.65 -25.76 14.74
N GLU A 35 17.92 -25.74 14.33
CA GLU A 35 19.00 -26.39 15.06
C GLU A 35 19.17 -25.81 16.47
N THR A 36 19.34 -26.69 17.46
CA THR A 36 19.43 -26.31 18.89
C THR A 36 20.82 -26.53 19.50
N ASP A 37 21.73 -27.21 18.81
CA ASP A 37 23.09 -27.44 19.30
C ASP A 37 23.96 -26.18 19.17
N ALA A 38 24.43 -25.68 20.31
CA ALA A 38 25.31 -24.52 20.39
C ALA A 38 26.62 -24.67 19.59
N LYS A 39 27.20 -25.89 19.52
CA LYS A 39 28.45 -26.11 18.78
C LYS A 39 28.26 -25.95 17.28
N ILE A 40 27.10 -26.33 16.78
CA ILE A 40 26.76 -26.19 15.36
C ILE A 40 26.48 -24.71 15.06
N LEU A 41 25.69 -24.04 15.90
CA LEU A 41 25.31 -22.64 15.69
C LEU A 41 26.48 -21.65 15.71
N VAL A 42 27.54 -21.94 16.47
CA VAL A 42 28.74 -21.09 16.54
C VAL A 42 29.67 -21.30 15.35
N ASN A 43 29.74 -22.52 14.80
CA ASN A 43 30.71 -22.86 13.75
C ASN A 43 30.11 -22.87 12.34
N PHE A 44 28.79 -22.99 12.21
CA PHE A 44 28.11 -23.17 10.94
C PHE A 44 26.93 -22.21 10.75
N CYS A 45 26.66 -21.89 9.50
CA CYS A 45 25.56 -21.06 9.04
C CYS A 45 24.40 -21.96 8.56
N CYS A 46 23.38 -22.12 9.40
CA CYS A 46 22.21 -22.98 9.15
C CYS A 46 21.12 -22.28 8.30
N ILE A 47 21.45 -21.82 7.08
CA ILE A 47 20.50 -21.12 6.17
C ILE A 47 19.90 -22.06 5.11
N ASN A 48 20.50 -23.24 4.90
CA ASN A 48 20.10 -24.15 3.83
C ASN A 48 18.66 -24.64 4.02
N TYR A 49 17.87 -24.55 2.95
CA TYR A 49 16.48 -25.01 2.90
C TYR A 49 16.31 -26.31 2.11
N ARG A 50 17.38 -26.80 1.48
CA ARG A 50 17.40 -28.10 0.79
C ARG A 50 17.76 -29.19 1.77
N ILE A 51 17.12 -30.35 1.61
CA ILE A 51 17.24 -31.49 2.54
C ILE A 51 18.65 -32.10 2.50
N ASP A 52 19.30 -32.12 1.34
CA ASP A 52 20.57 -32.83 1.13
C ASP A 52 21.82 -31.94 1.32
N ASP A 53 21.64 -30.63 1.52
CA ASP A 53 22.74 -29.67 1.57
C ASP A 53 23.33 -29.59 3.00
N GLN A 54 24.63 -29.86 3.14
CA GLN A 54 25.34 -29.73 4.42
C GLN A 54 25.43 -28.26 4.89
N PRO A 55 25.44 -28.00 6.22
CA PRO A 55 25.53 -26.65 6.76
C PRO A 55 26.87 -25.99 6.39
N ILE A 56 26.83 -24.71 6.05
CA ILE A 56 28.00 -23.97 5.53
C ILE A 56 28.89 -23.56 6.71
N PRO A 57 30.18 -23.93 6.76
CA PRO A 57 31.06 -23.52 7.86
C PRO A 57 31.35 -22.01 7.81
N LEU A 58 31.38 -21.37 8.98
CA LEU A 58 31.77 -19.98 9.14
C LEU A 58 33.28 -19.86 8.96
N LYS A 59 33.68 -18.83 8.22
CA LYS A 59 35.09 -18.51 7.93
C LYS A 59 35.64 -17.60 9.04
N PRO A 60 36.98 -17.49 9.19
CA PRO A 60 37.56 -16.49 10.07
C PRO A 60 37.23 -15.06 9.60
N ASP A 61 37.23 -14.11 10.54
CA ASP A 61 36.84 -12.72 10.29
C ASP A 61 37.63 -12.03 9.15
N SER A 62 38.89 -12.44 8.93
CA SER A 62 39.77 -11.90 7.88
C SER A 62 39.35 -12.27 6.45
N GLU A 63 38.51 -13.30 6.26
CA GLU A 63 38.00 -13.65 4.94
C GLU A 63 36.78 -12.82 4.55
N TYR A 64 36.13 -12.18 5.52
CA TYR A 64 34.97 -11.32 5.27
C TYR A 64 35.42 -9.89 4.96
N PRO A 65 34.70 -9.18 4.08
CA PRO A 65 35.07 -7.82 3.71
C PRO A 65 34.85 -6.83 4.86
N ASP A 66 35.76 -5.84 4.96
CA ASP A 66 35.77 -4.87 6.07
C ASP A 66 34.46 -4.10 6.27
N TRP A 67 33.72 -3.85 5.19
CA TRP A 67 32.45 -3.13 5.27
C TRP A 67 31.40 -3.86 6.12
N LEU A 68 31.50 -5.19 6.27
CA LEU A 68 30.58 -5.98 7.10
C LEU A 68 30.61 -5.50 8.56
N TRP A 69 31.81 -5.24 9.07
CA TRP A 69 32.06 -4.78 10.43
C TRP A 69 31.73 -3.29 10.63
N SER A 70 31.58 -2.54 9.54
CA SER A 70 31.14 -1.13 9.55
C SER A 70 29.62 -0.98 9.63
N ILE A 71 28.85 -2.05 9.42
CA ILE A 71 27.38 -2.00 9.43
C ILE A 71 26.87 -1.72 10.84
N ARG A 72 25.94 -0.77 10.94
CA ARG A 72 25.26 -0.45 12.19
C ARG A 72 24.31 -1.59 12.63
N VAL A 73 24.64 -2.25 13.74
CA VAL A 73 23.85 -3.38 14.30
C VAL A 73 22.74 -2.92 15.27
N SER A 74 22.65 -1.62 15.59
CA SER A 74 21.66 -1.16 16.57
C SER A 74 20.22 -1.34 16.07
N ARG A 75 19.35 -1.93 16.89
CA ARG A 75 17.93 -2.14 16.58
C ARG A 75 17.16 -0.87 16.19
N ARG A 76 17.48 0.26 16.82
CA ARG A 76 16.81 1.53 16.55
C ARG A 76 17.51 2.28 15.41
N PRO A 77 16.76 2.87 14.48
CA PRO A 77 17.33 3.75 13.46
C PRO A 77 17.93 5.02 14.11
N PRO A 78 18.89 5.69 13.44
CA PRO A 78 19.44 6.96 13.93
C PRO A 78 18.35 8.00 14.14
N ARG A 79 18.59 8.92 15.08
CA ARG A 79 17.75 10.12 15.20
C ARG A 79 18.00 11.00 13.99
N LEU A 80 17.01 11.83 13.65
CA LEU A 80 17.12 12.67 12.44
C LEU A 80 18.28 13.68 12.53
N GLY A 81 18.56 14.18 13.75
CA GLY A 81 19.68 15.12 13.99
C GLY A 81 21.07 14.50 13.89
N ASP A 82 21.19 13.16 13.96
CA ASP A 82 22.48 12.47 13.85
C ASP A 82 22.82 12.10 12.39
N ILE A 83 21.91 12.35 11.45
CA ILE A 83 22.04 11.98 10.04
C ILE A 83 22.39 13.23 9.25
N ASP A 84 23.39 13.10 8.38
CA ASP A 84 23.77 14.14 7.43
C ASP A 84 22.59 14.54 6.50
N PRO A 85 22.17 15.82 6.47
CA PRO A 85 21.08 16.31 5.62
C PRO A 85 21.29 16.10 4.11
N ASP A 86 22.54 16.06 3.66
CA ASP A 86 22.87 15.89 2.24
C ASP A 86 22.85 14.40 1.81
N SER A 87 22.72 13.48 2.78
CA SER A 87 22.61 12.06 2.50
C SER A 87 21.24 11.67 1.95
N TYR A 88 21.22 10.79 0.94
CA TYR A 88 19.99 10.15 0.46
C TYR A 88 19.18 9.46 1.59
N TYR A 89 19.88 8.89 2.58
CA TYR A 89 19.24 8.21 3.71
C TYR A 89 18.37 9.16 4.55
N TYR A 90 18.82 10.40 4.74
CA TYR A 90 18.11 11.44 5.47
C TYR A 90 16.73 11.70 4.87
N TRP A 91 16.66 11.96 3.57
CA TRP A 91 15.40 12.24 2.87
C TRP A 91 14.46 11.04 2.83
N ARG A 92 15.00 9.82 2.70
CA ARG A 92 14.20 8.58 2.83
C ARG A 92 13.61 8.45 4.25
N ARG A 93 14.37 8.87 5.27
CA ARG A 93 13.91 8.87 6.66
C ARG A 93 12.80 9.90 6.89
N ILE A 94 12.97 11.13 6.40
CA ILE A 94 11.94 12.19 6.46
C ILE A 94 10.64 11.72 5.81
N ARG A 95 10.70 11.20 4.58
CA ARG A 95 9.50 10.73 3.88
C ARG A 95 8.73 9.68 4.68
N ARG A 96 9.44 8.73 5.29
CA ARG A 96 8.83 7.69 6.14
C ARG A 96 8.18 8.29 7.40
N LEU A 97 8.83 9.28 8.03
CA LEU A 97 8.29 9.99 9.19
C LEU A 97 7.04 10.80 8.82
N HIS A 98 7.08 11.52 7.70
CA HIS A 98 5.94 12.28 7.19
C HIS A 98 4.74 11.37 6.89
N ASN A 99 4.95 10.25 6.19
CA ASN A 99 3.87 9.29 5.93
C ASN A 99 3.27 8.74 7.23
N ARG A 100 4.10 8.46 8.24
CA ARG A 100 3.62 8.03 9.55
C ARG A 100 2.80 9.12 10.24
N HIS A 101 3.27 10.36 10.16
CA HIS A 101 2.55 11.50 10.70
C HIS A 101 1.18 11.67 10.03
N LEU A 102 1.12 11.63 8.70
CA LEU A 102 -0.14 11.67 7.95
C LEU A 102 -1.08 10.52 8.32
N ASN A 103 -0.55 9.30 8.44
CA ASN A 103 -1.36 8.15 8.86
C ASN A 103 -1.92 8.33 10.28
N ASN A 104 -1.13 8.90 11.19
CA ASN A 104 -1.57 9.19 12.55
C ASN A 104 -2.64 10.29 12.58
N LEU A 105 -2.46 11.36 11.80
CA LEU A 105 -3.47 12.41 11.65
C LEU A 105 -4.76 11.85 11.06
N ALA A 106 -4.66 11.06 9.99
CA ALA A 106 -5.82 10.46 9.35
C ALA A 106 -6.53 9.43 10.24
N ALA A 107 -5.79 8.78 11.16
CA ALA A 107 -6.39 7.92 12.18
C ALA A 107 -7.14 8.73 13.25
N ALA A 108 -6.57 9.85 13.71
CA ALA A 108 -7.19 10.71 14.72
C ALA A 108 -8.42 11.45 14.18
N ASP A 109 -8.26 12.10 13.03
CA ASP A 109 -9.30 12.85 12.31
C ASP A 109 -10.34 11.90 11.69
N GLY A 110 -9.94 10.65 11.40
CA GLY A 110 -10.84 9.62 10.91
C GLY A 110 -11.15 9.71 9.42
N TRP A 111 -10.36 10.43 8.61
CA TRP A 111 -10.60 10.59 7.16
C TRP A 111 -10.58 9.28 6.37
N HIS A 112 -10.07 8.20 6.97
CA HIS A 112 -10.16 6.84 6.43
C HIS A 112 -11.45 6.09 6.77
N ARG A 113 -12.27 6.58 7.73
CA ARG A 113 -13.55 5.96 8.06
C ARG A 113 -14.46 6.05 6.84
N ARG A 114 -15.29 5.01 6.67
CA ARG A 114 -16.23 4.93 5.56
C ARG A 114 -17.20 6.11 5.53
N GLU A 115 -17.50 6.67 6.71
CA GLU A 115 -18.36 7.84 6.92
C GLU A 115 -17.74 9.14 6.35
N HIS A 116 -16.41 9.26 6.36
CA HIS A 116 -15.69 10.43 5.83
C HIS A 116 -15.24 10.26 4.37
N ARG A 117 -15.52 9.09 3.75
CA ARG A 117 -15.39 8.94 2.30
C ARG A 117 -16.54 9.68 1.64
N ASP A 118 -16.27 10.92 1.25
CA ASP A 118 -17.18 11.66 0.39
C ASP A 118 -17.50 10.81 -0.85
N THR A 119 -18.80 10.61 -1.08
CA THR A 119 -19.32 9.84 -2.21
C THR A 119 -19.38 10.66 -3.49
N ARG A 120 -19.16 11.98 -3.38
CA ARG A 120 -19.18 12.93 -4.50
C ARG A 120 -18.04 12.65 -5.48
N SER A 121 -18.31 12.89 -6.77
CA SER A 121 -17.30 12.80 -7.83
C SER A 121 -16.16 13.78 -7.55
N HIS A 122 -14.94 13.49 -8.06
CA HIS A 122 -13.83 14.43 -7.96
C HIS A 122 -14.17 15.79 -8.59
N SER A 123 -14.96 15.81 -9.67
CA SER A 123 -15.49 17.02 -10.28
C SER A 123 -16.36 17.83 -9.32
N ASP A 124 -17.20 17.16 -8.54
CA ASP A 124 -18.12 17.82 -7.60
C ASP A 124 -17.37 18.33 -6.37
N ARG A 125 -16.27 17.68 -5.98
CA ARG A 125 -15.41 18.15 -4.88
C ARG A 125 -14.53 19.33 -5.31
N ALA A 126 -14.02 19.32 -6.54
CA ALA A 126 -13.11 20.35 -7.04
C ALA A 126 -13.85 21.60 -7.55
N TYR A 127 -15.00 21.41 -8.22
CA TYR A 127 -15.73 22.50 -8.89
C TYR A 127 -17.08 22.80 -8.25
N GLY A 128 -17.60 21.95 -7.35
CA GLY A 128 -18.80 22.23 -6.54
C GLY A 128 -19.98 22.74 -7.38
N ASP A 129 -20.41 23.96 -7.08
CA ASP A 129 -21.52 24.65 -7.74
C ASP A 129 -21.31 24.85 -9.25
N LEU A 130 -20.05 24.95 -9.69
CA LEU A 130 -19.70 25.11 -11.09
C LEU A 130 -19.89 23.81 -11.89
N ALA A 131 -19.57 22.65 -11.30
CA ALA A 131 -19.90 21.36 -11.91
C ALA A 131 -21.42 21.16 -11.99
N HIS A 132 -22.16 21.59 -10.97
CA HIS A 132 -23.62 21.54 -10.97
C HIS A 132 -24.21 22.43 -12.09
N ALA A 133 -23.75 23.67 -12.21
CA ALA A 133 -24.19 24.60 -13.25
C ALA A 133 -23.89 24.07 -14.66
N LEU A 134 -22.70 23.49 -14.87
CA LEU A 134 -22.28 22.96 -16.16
C LEU A 134 -23.10 21.73 -16.58
N ASN A 135 -23.35 20.80 -15.66
CA ASN A 135 -24.20 19.63 -15.92
C ASN A 135 -25.65 20.04 -16.21
N LYS A 136 -26.19 21.01 -15.45
CA LYS A 136 -27.53 21.56 -15.68
C LYS A 136 -27.63 22.21 -17.06
N TRP A 137 -26.60 22.97 -17.45
CA TRP A 137 -26.55 23.62 -18.76
C TRP A 137 -26.46 22.59 -19.90
N LEU A 138 -25.62 21.55 -19.78
CA LEU A 138 -25.52 20.48 -20.77
C LEU A 138 -26.86 19.74 -20.95
N GLN A 139 -27.56 19.40 -19.86
CA GLN A 139 -28.88 18.78 -19.94
C GLN A 139 -29.90 19.68 -20.66
N GLN A 140 -29.90 20.98 -20.37
CA GLN A 140 -30.77 21.93 -21.07
C GLN A 140 -30.43 22.06 -22.56
N TYR A 141 -29.14 21.99 -22.91
CA TYR A 141 -28.69 22.02 -24.29
C TYR A 141 -29.12 20.75 -25.04
N GLU A 142 -28.89 19.57 -24.48
CA GLU A 142 -29.31 18.29 -25.05
C GLU A 142 -30.83 18.24 -25.23
N ASN A 143 -31.60 18.61 -24.22
CA ASN A 143 -33.07 18.66 -24.31
C ASN A 143 -33.56 19.59 -25.43
N ARG A 144 -32.91 20.75 -25.62
CA ARG A 144 -33.23 21.66 -26.75
C ARG A 144 -32.84 21.07 -28.10
N ARG A 145 -31.73 20.34 -28.17
CA ARG A 145 -31.28 19.65 -29.38
C ARG A 145 -32.22 18.54 -29.81
N PHE A 146 -32.77 17.77 -28.87
CA PHE A 146 -33.71 16.68 -29.17
C PHE A 146 -35.12 17.19 -29.54
N LEU A 147 -35.58 18.29 -28.93
CA LEU A 147 -36.88 18.92 -29.25
C LEU A 147 -36.86 19.72 -30.57
N GLY A 148 -35.69 20.16 -31.03
CA GLY A 148 -35.51 20.87 -32.31
C GLY A 148 -35.28 19.97 -33.52
N ALA A 149 -35.26 18.64 -33.35
CA ALA A 149 -35.00 17.67 -34.42
C ALA A 149 -36.28 16.94 -34.93
N SER A 150 -37.46 17.30 -34.42
CA SER A 150 -38.75 16.68 -34.76
C SER A 150 -39.67 17.59 -35.58
N THR A 151 -39.11 18.47 -36.41
CA THR A 151 -39.83 19.26 -37.43
C THR A 151 -39.22 19.01 -38.79
#